data_AF-A0A524GZQ5-F1
#
_entry.id   AF-A0A524GZQ5-F1
#
_cell.length_a   1.000
_cell.length_b   1.000
_cell.length_c   1.000
_cell.angle_alpha   90.00
_cell.angle_beta   90.00
_cell.angle_gamma   90.00
#
_symmetry.space_group_name_H-M   'P 1'
#
loop_
_entity.id
_entity.type
_entity.pdbx_description
1 polymer ?
#
loop_
_entity_poly.entity_id
_entity_poly.type
_entity_poly.pdbx_seq_one_letter_code
_entity_poly.pdbx_strand_id
1 'polypeptide(L)' 'HLIHGSSEGRFSITYCPGYLTKAEIESVNFRYSDLNTMMKKYDPAKLHEGVNKLAGGEEIYYISNPAVGLWASKDKLK' A
#
# COMPACT_ATOMS: atom_id res chain seq x y z
N HIS A 1 -4.11 18.52 9.19
CA HIS A 1 -3.27 18.27 8.00
C HIS A 1 -4.14 17.56 6.97
N LEU A 2 -4.71 18.29 6.01
CA LEU A 2 -5.43 17.68 4.88
C LEU A 2 -4.42 16.92 4.03
N ILE A 3 -4.74 15.68 3.68
CA ILE A 3 -3.95 14.84 2.78
C ILE A 3 -3.87 15.57 1.43
N HIS A 4 -2.75 16.24 1.18
CA HIS A 4 -2.50 17.00 -0.07
C HIS A 4 -1.96 16.10 -1.21
N GLY A 5 -1.88 14.79 -0.98
CA GLY A 5 -1.43 13.81 -1.96
C GLY A 5 -2.61 13.20 -2.70
N SER A 6 -3.17 13.92 -3.67
CA SER A 6 -4.05 13.32 -4.69
C SER A 6 -3.18 12.66 -5.76
N SER A 7 -3.60 11.51 -6.29
CA SER A 7 -2.87 10.83 -7.36
C SER A 7 -2.97 11.53 -8.72
N GLU A 8 -3.76 12.62 -8.83
CA GLU A 8 -4.05 13.36 -10.07
C GLU A 8 -4.47 12.45 -11.24
N GLY A 9 -5.06 11.29 -10.93
CA GLY A 9 -5.44 10.28 -11.93
C GLY A 9 -4.26 9.52 -12.56
N ARG A 10 -3.01 9.79 -12.17
CA ARG A 10 -1.81 9.12 -12.71
C ARG A 10 -1.66 7.69 -12.20
N PHE A 11 -2.19 7.40 -11.02
CA PHE A 11 -2.20 6.09 -10.42
C PHE A 11 -3.41 5.94 -9.49
N SER A 12 -3.76 4.71 -9.16
CA SER A 12 -4.80 4.43 -8.17
C SER A 12 -4.18 4.14 -6.82
N ILE A 13 -4.74 4.74 -5.77
CA ILE A 13 -4.41 4.42 -4.39
C ILE A 13 -5.59 3.65 -3.81
N THR A 14 -5.32 2.43 -3.33
CA THR A 14 -6.31 1.58 -2.67
C THR A 14 -5.96 1.50 -1.19
N TYR A 15 -6.85 1.97 -0.33
CA TYR A 15 -6.69 1.92 1.11
C TYR A 15 -7.46 0.74 1.70
N CYS A 16 -6.79 -0.02 2.57
CA CYS A 16 -7.33 -1.24 3.19
C CYS A 16 -7.26 -1.13 4.73
N PRO A 17 -8.01 -0.22 5.35
CA PRO A 17 -7.81 0.14 6.76
C PRO A 17 -8.29 -0.92 7.76
N GLY A 18 -9.18 -1.83 7.36
CA GLY A 18 -9.75 -2.87 8.23
C GLY A 18 -10.81 -2.37 9.22
N TYR A 19 -10.75 -1.12 9.67
CA TYR A 19 -11.68 -0.54 10.67
C TYR A 19 -12.40 0.73 10.19
N LEU A 20 -11.98 1.35 9.08
CA LEU A 20 -12.71 2.50 8.51
C LEU A 20 -13.71 2.04 7.47
N THR A 21 -14.81 2.79 7.36
CA THR A 21 -15.86 2.48 6.42
C THR A 21 -15.46 2.87 4.99
N LYS A 22 -16.02 2.15 4.01
CA LYS A 22 -15.86 2.46 2.59
C LYS A 22 -16.22 3.92 2.27
N ALA A 23 -17.29 4.44 2.88
CA ALA A 23 -17.78 5.80 2.63
C ALA A 23 -16.78 6.87 3.04
N GLU A 24 -16.08 6.69 4.17
CA GLU A 24 -15.05 7.63 4.63
C GLU A 24 -13.85 7.66 3.67
N ILE A 25 -13.44 6.49 3.16
CA ILE A 25 -12.30 6.38 2.23
C ILE A 25 -12.63 6.94 0.85
N GLU A 26 -13.84 6.67 0.33
CA GLU A 26 -14.24 7.18 -0.98
C GLU A 26 -14.47 8.70 -0.97
N SER A 27 -14.84 9.29 0.18
CA SER A 27 -15.02 10.74 0.33
C SER A 27 -13.73 11.55 0.09
N VAL A 28 -12.56 10.90 0.17
CA VAL A 28 -11.24 11.50 -0.04
C VAL A 28 -10.57 11.06 -1.36
N ASN A 29 -11.35 10.54 -2.32
CA ASN A 29 -10.89 10.08 -3.64
C ASN A 29 -9.90 8.90 -3.61
N PHE A 30 -9.91 8.09 -2.56
CA PHE A 30 -9.19 6.82 -2.53
C PHE A 30 -10.12 5.66 -2.85
N ARG A 31 -9.56 4.60 -3.45
CA ARG A 31 -10.28 3.33 -3.60
C ARG A 31 -10.28 2.61 -2.25
N TYR A 32 -11.38 1.96 -1.93
CA TYR A 32 -11.47 1.09 -0.77
C TYR A 32 -11.29 -0.37 -1.18
N SER A 33 -10.57 -1.15 -0.38
CA SER A 33 -10.66 -2.59 -0.41
C SER A 33 -10.64 -3.19 0.98
N ASP A 34 -11.16 -4.41 1.11
CA ASP A 34 -11.17 -5.14 2.37
C ASP A 34 -9.76 -5.64 2.72
N LEU A 35 -9.34 -5.40 3.97
CA LEU A 35 -8.02 -5.77 4.46
C LEU A 35 -7.80 -7.28 4.40
N ASN A 36 -8.77 -8.09 4.84
CA ASN A 36 -8.61 -9.54 4.87
C ASN A 36 -8.46 -10.13 3.46
N THR A 37 -9.17 -9.56 2.49
CA THR A 37 -9.10 -9.95 1.09
C THR A 37 -7.72 -9.61 0.51
N MET A 38 -7.23 -8.39 0.75
CA MET A 38 -5.91 -7.98 0.24
C MET A 38 -4.75 -8.71 0.93
N MET A 39 -4.87 -9.04 2.22
CA MET A 39 -3.87 -9.82 2.97
C MET A 39 -3.70 -11.25 2.42
N LYS A 40 -4.74 -11.85 1.83
CA LYS A 40 -4.62 -13.16 1.16
C LYS A 40 -3.81 -13.07 -0.15
N LYS A 41 -3.91 -11.93 -0.84
CA LYS A 41 -3.22 -11.69 -2.12
C LYS A 41 -1.78 -11.19 -1.91
N TYR A 42 -1.61 -10.25 -0.99
CA TYR A 42 -0.37 -9.56 -0.67
C TYR A 42 0.06 -9.88 0.77
N ASP A 43 0.34 -11.16 1.03
CA ASP A 43 0.69 -11.67 2.37
C ASP A 43 2.08 -11.17 2.83
N PRO A 44 2.17 -10.24 3.81
CA PRO A 44 3.44 -9.69 4.27
C PRO A 44 4.42 -10.73 4.81
N ALA A 45 3.94 -11.89 5.28
CA ALA A 45 4.80 -12.95 5.77
C ALA A 45 5.54 -13.69 4.64
N LYS A 46 5.10 -13.52 3.39
CA LYS A 46 5.68 -14.16 2.19
C LYS A 46 6.41 -13.17 1.29
N LEU A 47 6.16 -11.87 1.44
CA LEU A 47 6.78 -10.83 0.63
C LEU A 47 8.12 -10.41 1.23
N HIS A 48 9.07 -10.05 0.37
CA HIS A 48 10.34 -9.44 0.76
C HIS A 48 10.40 -7.98 0.32
N GLU A 49 11.23 -7.17 0.98
CA GLU A 49 11.45 -5.77 0.60
C GLU A 49 11.86 -5.66 -0.88
N GLY A 50 11.21 -4.78 -1.63
CA GLY A 50 11.47 -4.55 -3.04
C GLY A 50 10.58 -5.37 -4.00
N VAL A 51 11.15 -5.73 -5.16
CA VAL A 51 10.39 -6.32 -6.27
C VAL A 51 10.05 -7.79 -6.00
N ASN A 52 8.76 -8.12 -6.00
CA ASN A 52 8.24 -9.49 -5.88
C ASN A 52 7.42 -9.85 -7.13
N LYS A 53 7.46 -11.12 -7.52
CA LYS A 53 6.56 -11.69 -8.55
C LYS A 53 5.57 -12.63 -7.89
N LEU A 54 4.28 -12.32 -8.02
CA LEU A 54 3.20 -13.12 -7.47
C LEU A 54 2.90 -14.32 -8.37
N ALA A 55 2.25 -15.35 -7.81
CA ALA A 55 1.88 -16.57 -8.55
C ALA A 55 0.99 -16.30 -9.78
N GLY A 56 0.30 -15.16 -9.85
CA GLY A 56 -0.49 -14.72 -11.00
C GLY A 56 0.28 -13.96 -12.08
N GLY A 57 1.60 -13.85 -11.98
CA GLY A 57 2.45 -13.08 -12.90
C GLY A 57 2.47 -11.57 -12.65
N GLU A 58 1.72 -11.09 -11.66
CA GLU A 58 1.76 -9.70 -11.21
C GLU A 58 3.10 -9.39 -10.54
N GLU A 59 3.73 -8.30 -10.95
CA GLU A 59 4.95 -7.77 -10.31
C GLU A 59 4.57 -6.62 -9.39
N ILE A 60 5.06 -6.66 -8.15
CA ILE A 60 4.82 -5.63 -7.13
C ILE A 60 6.12 -5.17 -6.49
N TYR A 61 6.14 -3.95 -5.98
CA TYR A 61 7.18 -3.47 -5.09
C TYR A 61 6.61 -3.40 -3.67
N TYR A 62 7.18 -4.19 -2.75
CA TYR A 62 6.72 -4.27 -1.36
C TYR A 62 7.62 -3.45 -0.44
N ILE A 63 7.00 -2.72 0.49
CA ILE A 63 7.65 -1.91 1.52
C ILE A 63 6.91 -2.19 2.83
N SER A 64 7.56 -2.86 3.79
CA SER A 64 6.93 -3.17 5.08
C SER A 64 6.78 -1.94 5.99
N ASN A 65 7.68 -0.97 5.86
CA ASN A 65 7.67 0.24 6.67
C ASN A 65 7.74 1.49 5.77
N PRO A 66 6.60 2.03 5.29
CA PRO A 66 6.60 3.21 4.43
C PRO A 66 7.06 4.48 5.16
N ALA A 67 7.04 4.51 6.50
CA ALA A 67 7.38 5.69 7.30
C ALA A 67 8.88 5.98 7.35
N VAL A 68 9.75 4.99 7.10
CA VAL A 68 11.21 5.25 7.00
C VAL A 68 11.60 6.00 5.73
N GLY A 69 10.67 6.13 4.78
CA GLY A 69 10.86 6.85 3.53
C GLY A 69 11.65 6.05 2.50
N LEU A 70 11.20 6.08 1.25
CA LEU A 70 11.85 5.42 0.10
C LEU A 70 13.29 5.92 -0.17
N TRP A 71 13.68 7.01 0.50
CA TRP A 71 14.96 7.71 0.38
C TRP A 71 15.88 7.49 1.58
N ALA A 72 15.49 6.65 2.55
CA ALA A 72 16.41 6.26 3.61
C ALA A 72 17.55 5.44 3.02
N SER A 73 18.78 5.98 3.12
CA SER A 73 20.00 5.22 2.86
C SER A 73 19.96 3.90 3.62
N LYS A 74 20.43 2.79 3.00
CA LYS A 74 20.51 1.46 3.64
C LYS A 74 21.17 1.52 5.03
N ASP A 75 22.08 2.46 5.26
CA ASP A 75 22.74 2.71 6.55
C ASP A 75 21.80 3.14 7.70
N LYS A 76 20.60 3.65 7.39
CA LYS A 76 19.64 4.15 8.39
C LYS A 76 18.54 3.16 8.74
N LEU A 77 18.48 2.01 8.06
CA LEU A 77 17.59 0.89 8.38
C LEU A 77 18.30 -0.01 9.42
N LYS A 78 18.43 0.46 10.67
CA LYS A 78 18.89 -0.35 11.82
C LYS A 78 17.72 -0.70 12.72
#